data_AF-A0A9X0A5V2-F1
#
_entry.id   AF-A0A9X0A5V2-F1
#
_cell.length_a   1.000
_cell.length_b   1.000
_cell.length_c   1.000
_cell.angle_alpha   90.00
_cell.angle_beta   90.00
_cell.angle_gamma   90.00
#
_symmetry.space_group_name_H-M   'P 1'
#
loop_
_entity.id
_entity.type
_entity.pdbx_description
1 polymer ?
#
loop_
_entity_poly.entity_id
_entity_poly.type
_entity_poly.pdbx_seq_one_letter_code
_entity_poly.pdbx_strand_id
1 'polypeptide(L)' 'MREMFIVHPNFRLKAVITLAKPLLNASFWQKLSFVHTLSSLSSRVPVDYVYIPDEVMRADPTYRQVHNR' A
#
# COMPACT_ATOMS: atom_id res chain seq x y z
N MET A 1 -12.68 -10.71 5.52
CA MET A 1 -11.29 -11.12 5.18
C MET A 1 -10.42 -9.88 5.17
N ARG A 2 -9.18 -9.92 5.67
CA ARG A 2 -8.27 -8.76 5.63
C ARG A 2 -7.64 -8.65 4.24
N GLU A 3 -7.83 -7.52 3.58
CA GLU A 3 -7.09 -7.15 2.37
C GLU A 3 -5.73 -6.55 2.77
N MET A 4 -4.72 -6.76 1.92
CA MET A 4 -3.35 -6.28 2.11
C MET A 4 -3.03 -5.26 1.03
N PHE A 5 -2.64 -4.06 1.45
CA PHE A 5 -2.26 -2.99 0.53
C PHE A 5 -0.76 -2.76 0.58
N ILE A 6 -0.12 -2.73 -0.59
CA ILE A 6 1.28 -2.35 -0.73
C ILE A 6 1.32 -0.96 -1.33
N VAL A 7 1.73 0.01 -0.50
CA VAL A 7 1.86 1.41 -0.89
C VAL A 7 3.24 1.67 -1.49
N HIS A 8 3.30 2.48 -2.54
CA HIS A 8 4.52 2.86 -3.26
C HIS A 8 5.37 1.66 -3.70
N PRO A 9 4.82 0.76 -4.52
CA PRO A 9 5.59 -0.37 -5.00
C PRO A 9 6.68 0.09 -5.97
N ASN A 10 7.91 0.19 -5.46
CA ASN A 10 9.10 0.37 -6.26
C ASN A 10 9.28 -0.81 -7.22
N PHE A 11 9.91 -0.58 -8.38
CA PHE A 11 10.12 -1.62 -9.39
C PHE A 11 10.78 -2.89 -8.82
N ARG A 12 11.76 -2.72 -7.93
CA ARG A 12 12.42 -3.83 -7.22
C ARG A 12 11.44 -4.67 -6.40
N LEU A 13 10.53 -4.03 -5.66
CA LEU A 13 9.53 -4.72 -4.85
C LEU A 13 8.53 -5.46 -5.74
N LYS A 14 8.08 -4.84 -6.84
CA LYS A 14 7.21 -5.50 -7.83
C LYS A 14 7.87 -6.75 -8.40
N ALA A 15 9.16 -6.66 -8.75
CA ALA A 15 9.92 -7.79 -9.29
C ALA A 15 10.01 -8.95 -8.29
N VAL A 16 10.37 -8.67 -7.04
CA VAL A 16 10.46 -9.69 -5.97
C VAL A 16 9.10 -10.36 -5.74
N ILE A 17 8.02 -9.59 -5.65
CA ILE A 17 6.67 -10.12 -5.44
C ILE A 17 6.22 -10.98 -6.63
N THR A 18 6.55 -10.54 -7.85
CA THR A 18 6.22 -11.30 -9.07
C THR A 18 6.98 -12.63 -9.13
N LEU A 19 8.25 -12.65 -8.71
CA LEU A 19 9.04 -13.87 -8.59
C LEU A 19 8.57 -14.78 -7.45
N ALA A 20 8.00 -14.21 -6.38
CA ALA A 20 7.39 -14.95 -5.30
C ALA A 20 5.99 -15.49 -5.63
N LYS A 21 5.40 -15.13 -6.79
CA LYS A 21 4.08 -15.58 -7.25
C LYS A 21 3.83 -17.09 -7.15
N PRO A 22 4.74 -17.98 -7.59
CA PRO A 22 4.55 -19.43 -7.47
C PRO A 22 4.66 -19.98 -6.04
N LEU A 23 5.16 -19.20 -5.07
CA LEU A 23 5.36 -19.65 -3.68
C LEU A 23 4.11 -19.49 -2.80
N LEU A 24 3.19 -18.63 -3.20
CA LEU A 24 2.00 -18.27 -2.42
C LEU A 24 0.72 -18.70 -3.15
N ASN A 25 -0.32 -19.00 -2.37
CA ASN A 25 -1.61 -19.44 -2.87
C ASN A 25 -2.38 -18.32 -3.59
N ALA A 26 -3.21 -18.70 -4.58
CA ALA A 26 -4.02 -17.76 -5.37
C ALA A 26 -4.93 -16.88 -4.50
N SER A 27 -5.43 -17.42 -3.38
CA SER A 27 -6.27 -16.72 -2.41
C SER A 27 -5.53 -15.63 -1.62
N PHE A 28 -4.21 -15.71 -1.49
CA PHE A 28 -3.39 -14.63 -0.93
C PHE A 28 -3.16 -13.54 -1.98
N TRP A 29 -2.85 -13.92 -3.23
CA TRP A 29 -2.67 -12.98 -4.33
C TRP A 29 -3.91 -12.13 -4.60
N GLN A 30 -5.10 -12.71 -4.48
CA GLN A 30 -6.35 -11.96 -4.64
C GLN A 30 -6.59 -10.93 -3.53
N LYS A 31 -5.95 -11.07 -2.37
CA LYS A 31 -6.05 -10.11 -1.25
C LYS A 31 -4.98 -9.04 -1.31
N LEU A 32 -3.98 -9.18 -2.17
CA LEU A 32 -2.83 -8.28 -2.26
C LEU A 32 -3.06 -7.24 -3.37
N SER A 33 -3.24 -5.99 -2.96
CA SER A 33 -3.48 -4.85 -3.85
C SER A 33 -2.34 -3.85 -3.81
N PHE A 34 -1.88 -3.43 -4.98
CA PHE A 34 -0.89 -2.37 -5.11
C PHE A 34 -1.58 -1.01 -5.19
N VAL A 35 -1.17 -0.08 -4.33
CA VAL A 35 -1.65 1.31 -4.35
C VAL A 35 -0.47 2.25 -4.51
N HIS A 36 -0.63 3.23 -5.40
CA HIS A 36 0.48 4.11 -5.80
C HIS A 36 0.61 5.34 -4.91
N THR A 37 -0.46 5.74 -4.23
CA THR A 37 -0.51 6.91 -3.35
C THR A 37 -1.34 6.60 -2.10
N LEU A 38 -1.03 7.27 -1.00
CA LEU A 38 -1.79 7.18 0.23
C LEU A 38 -3.22 7.72 0.06
N SER A 39 -3.44 8.67 -0.83
CA SER A 39 -4.79 9.15 -1.18
C SER A 39 -5.67 8.03 -1.77
N SER A 40 -5.09 7.15 -2.60
CA SER A 40 -5.83 5.98 -3.13
C SER A 40 -6.03 4.87 -2.09
N LEU A 41 -5.18 4.80 -1.06
CA LEU A 41 -5.39 3.91 0.08
C LEU A 41 -6.53 4.44 0.97
N SER A 42 -6.54 5.75 1.22
CA SER A 42 -7.52 6.45 2.06
C SER A 42 -8.95 6.36 1.55
N SER A 43 -9.17 6.12 0.27
CA SER A 43 -10.51 5.88 -0.28
C SER A 43 -11.01 4.44 -0.10
N ARG A 44 -10.12 3.50 0.24
CA ARG A 44 -10.41 2.07 0.38
C ARG A 44 -10.42 1.61 1.84
N VAL A 45 -9.65 2.27 2.68
CA VAL A 45 -9.53 1.98 4.11
C VAL A 45 -9.79 3.27 4.89
N PRO A 46 -10.69 3.27 5.89
CA PRO A 46 -10.85 4.41 6.78
C PRO A 46 -9.53 4.65 7.51
N VAL A 47 -8.88 5.76 7.16
CA VAL A 47 -7.57 6.17 7.68
C VAL A 47 -7.62 6.71 9.10
N ASP A 48 -8.82 6.97 9.64
CA ASP A 48 -9.05 7.49 11.00
C ASP A 48 -8.40 6.66 12.12
N TYR A 49 -8.07 5.39 11.85
CA TYR A 49 -7.46 4.46 12.80
C TYR A 49 -6.14 3.85 12.32
N VAL A 50 -5.56 4.36 11.22
CA VAL A 50 -4.33 3.79 10.63
C VAL A 50 -3.14 4.65 11.00
N TYR A 51 -2.27 4.13 11.87
CA TYR A 51 -0.96 4.73 12.09
C TYR A 51 -0.07 4.51 10.87
N ILE A 52 0.11 5.56 10.05
CA ILE A 52 0.99 5.54 8.89
C ILE A 52 2.40 5.92 9.36
N PRO A 53 3.43 5.08 9.13
CA PRO A 53 4.81 5.41 9.50
C PRO A 53 5.31 6.67 8.78
N ASP A 54 6.15 7.46 9.46
CA ASP A 54 6.70 8.72 8.95
C ASP A 54 7.43 8.55 7.61
N GLU A 55 8.15 7.45 7.41
CA GLU A 55 8.88 7.14 6.19
C GLU A 55 7.94 7.04 4.98
N VAL A 56 6.75 6.46 5.18
CA VAL A 56 5.73 6.33 4.12
C VAL A 56 5.14 7.71 3.81
N MET A 57 4.91 8.54 4.84
CA MET A 57 4.47 9.92 4.64
C MET A 57 5.53 10.78 3.94
N ARG A 58 6.82 10.56 4.18
CA ARG A 58 7.91 11.26 3.47
C ARG A 58 7.97 10.87 1.99
N ALA A 59 7.60 9.63 1.65
CA ALA A 59 7.56 9.14 0.28
C ALA A 59 6.36 9.69 -0.53
N ASP A 60 5.30 10.15 0.14
CA ASP A 60 4.11 10.78 -0.47
C ASP A 60 3.86 12.19 0.09
N PRO A 61 4.64 13.20 -0.33
CA PRO A 61 4.54 14.56 0.19
C PRO A 61 3.18 15.22 -0.07
N THR A 62 2.47 14.77 -1.11
CA THR A 62 1.12 15.27 -1.46
C THR A 62 0.09 14.88 -0.40
N TYR A 63 0.19 13.66 0.15
CA TYR A 63 -0.72 13.19 1.19
C TYR A 63 -0.61 14.01 2.49
N ARG A 64 0.63 14.40 2.86
CA ARG A 64 0.88 15.22 4.06
C ARG A 64 0.15 16.57 4.02
N GLN A 65 -0.06 17.16 2.85
CA GLN A 65 -0.73 18.46 2.73
C GLN A 65 -2.25 18.40 2.99
N VAL A 66 -2.87 17.25 2.69
CA VAL A 66 -4.33 17.06 2.81
C VAL A 66 -4.74 16.85 4.26
N HIS A 67 -3.90 16.20 5.06
CA HIS A 67 -4.25 15.80 6.43
C HIS A 67 -3.68 16.71 7.53
N ASN A 68 -2.93 17.75 7.15
CA ASN A 68 -2.30 18.71 8.07
C ASN A 68 -2.97 20.10 8.00
N ARG A 69 -4.27 20.12 7.68
CA ARG A 69 -5.18 21.28 7.75
C ARG A 69 -6.26 21.04 8.80
#